data_AF-A0A2G2R5D8-F1
#
_entry.id   AF-A0A2G2R5D8-F1
#
_cell.length_a   1.000
_cell.length_b   1.000
_cell.length_c   1.000
_cell.angle_alpha   90.00
_cell.angle_beta   90.00
_cell.angle_gamma   90.00
#
_symmetry.space_group_name_H-M   'P 1'
#
loop_
_entity.id
_entity.type
_entity.pdbx_description
1 polymer ?
#
loop_
_entity_poly.entity_id
_entity_poly.type
_entity_poly.pdbx_seq_one_letter_code
_entity_poly.pdbx_strand_id
1 'polypeptide(L)'
;MSLEDHSEDYKKTMHIKRFLNEIEQGIRIANREIIHSRIPTMNKTTILSFAVAIARLRANYLEATFEAAGQDNGEALSTEQVNNIRTQREAYEEAKKAFEALRYALEQGYVDVDLES
;
A
#
# COMPACT_ATOMS: atom_id res chain seq x y z
N MET A 1 0.18 46.90 6.11
CA MET A 1 1.11 45.88 6.65
C MET A 1 2.51 46.32 6.28
N SER A 2 3.44 46.38 7.23
CA SER A 2 4.78 46.95 7.01
C SER A 2 5.75 45.91 6.41
N LEU A 3 6.92 46.35 5.92
CA LEU A 3 7.99 45.47 5.46
C LEU A 3 8.54 44.56 6.57
N GLU A 4 8.43 44.98 7.83
CA GLU A 4 8.87 44.22 9.00
C GLU A 4 7.91 43.06 9.30
N ASP A 5 6.59 43.27 9.16
CA ASP A 5 5.58 42.20 9.26
C ASP A 5 5.84 41.07 8.24
N HIS A 6 6.18 41.43 6.99
CA HIS A 6 6.50 40.44 5.96
C HIS A 6 7.78 39.64 6.25
N SER A 7 8.77 40.25 6.91
CA SER A 7 10.03 39.61 7.29
C SER A 7 9.85 38.61 8.43
N GLU A 8 9.05 38.95 9.44
CA GLU A 8 8.73 38.03 10.54
C GLU A 8 7.90 36.83 10.06
N ASP A 9 6.92 37.06 9.20
CA ASP A 9 6.08 35.99 8.65
C ASP A 9 6.89 35.04 7.74
N TYR A 10 7.84 35.59 6.97
CA TYR A 10 8.78 34.79 6.18
C TYR A 10 9.70 33.93 7.07
N LYS A 11 10.29 34.51 8.12
CA LYS A 11 11.12 33.77 9.09
C LYS A 11 10.33 32.65 9.76
N LYS A 12 9.12 32.94 10.22
CA LYS A 12 8.22 31.94 10.83
C LYS A 12 7.93 30.78 9.87
N THR A 13 7.62 31.09 8.61
CA THR A 13 7.41 30.09 7.57
C THR A 13 8.65 29.22 7.34
N MET A 14 9.85 29.81 7.33
CA MET A 14 11.10 29.08 7.18
C MET A 14 11.37 28.15 8.38
N HIS A 15 11.12 28.61 9.60
CA HIS A 15 11.24 27.79 10.81
C HIS A 15 10.30 26.58 10.78
N ILE A 16 9.03 26.78 10.38
CA ILE A 16 8.05 25.69 10.25
C ILE A 16 8.52 24.68 9.19
N LYS A 17 8.97 25.14 8.02
CA LYS A 17 9.50 24.25 6.96
C LYS A 17 10.67 23.41 7.44
N ARG A 18 11.61 24.01 8.17
CA ARG A 18 12.74 23.29 8.75
C ARG A 18 12.29 22.22 9.75
N PHE A 19 11.39 22.59 10.66
CA PHE A 19 10.85 21.66 11.64
C PHE A 19 10.12 20.48 10.97
N LEU A 20 9.29 20.75 9.96
CA LEU A 20 8.62 19.69 9.19
C LEU A 20 9.62 18.76 8.51
N ASN A 21 10.69 19.29 7.90
CA ASN A 21 11.74 18.47 7.32
C ASN A 21 12.46 17.59 8.36
N GLU A 22 12.71 18.11 9.56
CA GLU A 22 13.32 17.34 10.66
C GLU A 22 12.40 16.18 11.11
N ILE A 23 11.08 16.44 11.20
CA ILE A 23 10.08 15.41 11.50
C ILE A 23 9.99 14.36 10.39
N GLU A 24 9.96 14.78 9.12
CA GLU A 24 9.93 13.86 7.96
C GLU A 24 11.15 12.94 7.92
N GLN A 25 12.34 13.48 8.23
CA GLN A 25 13.56 12.67 8.35
C GLN A 25 13.45 11.65 9.49
N GLY A 26 12.96 12.07 10.66
CA GLY A 26 12.71 11.18 11.79
C GLY A 26 11.74 10.05 11.45
N ILE A 27 10.64 10.37 10.75
CA ILE A 27 9.65 9.39 10.27
C ILE A 27 10.29 8.40 9.30
N ARG A 28 11.13 8.87 8.37
CA ARG A 28 11.82 7.99 7.42
C ARG A 28 12.75 7.01 8.12
N ILE A 29 13.56 7.49 9.07
CA ILE A 29 14.48 6.65 9.85
C ILE A 29 13.69 5.60 10.65
N ALA A 30 12.68 6.02 11.39
CA ALA A 30 11.88 5.12 12.22
C ALA A 30 11.15 4.04 11.39
N ASN A 31 10.53 4.43 10.27
CA ASN A 31 9.87 3.45 9.39
C ASN A 31 10.88 2.45 8.82
N ARG A 32 12.04 2.92 8.38
CA ARG A 32 13.10 2.06 7.85
C ARG A 32 13.57 1.04 8.88
N GLU A 33 13.88 1.47 10.09
CA GLU A 33 14.31 0.58 11.17
C GLU A 33 13.23 -0.45 11.52
N ILE A 34 11.98 -0.01 11.72
CA ILE A 34 10.87 -0.89 12.11
C ILE A 34 10.54 -1.88 10.99
N ILE A 35 10.46 -1.42 9.73
CA ILE A 35 10.12 -2.29 8.61
C ILE A 35 11.22 -3.32 8.38
N HIS A 36 12.49 -2.91 8.34
CA HIS A 36 13.62 -3.86 8.15
C HIS A 36 13.76 -4.85 9.31
N SER A 37 13.40 -4.47 10.54
CA SER A 37 13.36 -5.43 11.67
C SER A 37 12.34 -6.55 11.50
N ARG A 38 11.26 -6.30 10.74
CA ARG A 38 10.16 -7.26 10.51
C ARG A 38 10.25 -7.95 9.15
N ILE A 39 10.82 -7.29 8.17
CA ILE A 39 10.96 -7.74 6.78
C ILE A 39 12.43 -7.55 6.39
N PRO A 40 13.31 -8.51 6.77
CA PRO A 40 14.77 -8.31 6.69
C PRO A 40 15.32 -8.28 5.27
N THR A 41 14.65 -8.95 4.33
CA THR A 41 15.09 -9.04 2.93
C THR A 41 13.96 -8.62 2.01
N MET A 42 14.14 -7.47 1.36
CA MET A 42 13.34 -7.04 0.22
C MET A 42 14.24 -6.97 -1.02
N ASN A 43 14.03 -7.94 -1.89
CA ASN A 43 14.69 -8.03 -3.20
C ASN A 43 13.63 -8.25 -4.28
N LYS A 44 14.06 -8.21 -5.53
CA LYS A 44 13.20 -8.42 -6.70
C LYS A 44 12.37 -9.71 -6.59
N THR A 45 12.97 -10.80 -6.10
CA THR A 45 12.29 -12.09 -5.95
C THR A 45 11.11 -12.00 -4.96
N THR A 46 11.32 -11.43 -3.77
CA THR A 46 10.25 -11.29 -2.76
C THR A 46 9.11 -10.39 -3.23
N ILE A 47 9.41 -9.29 -3.93
CA ILE A 47 8.40 -8.38 -4.50
C ILE A 47 7.60 -9.08 -5.59
N LEU A 48 8.26 -9.84 -6.46
CA LEU A 48 7.60 -10.66 -7.48
C LEU A 48 6.71 -11.73 -6.86
N SER A 49 7.15 -12.41 -5.80
CA SER A 49 6.34 -13.39 -5.08
C SER A 49 5.06 -12.76 -4.52
N PHE A 50 5.13 -11.53 -4.00
CA PHE A 50 3.94 -10.81 -3.54
C PHE A 50 2.99 -10.46 -4.71
N ALA A 51 3.52 -9.98 -5.84
CA ALA A 51 2.71 -9.74 -7.04
C ALA A 51 2.02 -11.01 -7.56
N VAL A 52 2.72 -12.16 -7.53
CA VAL A 52 2.14 -13.47 -7.87
C VAL A 52 1.02 -13.87 -6.91
N ALA A 53 1.18 -13.61 -5.61
CA ALA A 53 0.12 -13.87 -4.62
C ALA A 53 -1.15 -13.05 -4.93
N ILE A 54 -1.00 -11.76 -5.27
CA ILE A 54 -2.12 -10.90 -5.67
C ILE A 54 -2.78 -11.42 -6.96
N ALA A 55 -2.00 -11.90 -7.92
CA ALA A 55 -2.53 -12.49 -9.15
C ALA A 55 -3.36 -13.75 -8.88
N ARG A 56 -2.94 -14.59 -7.93
CA ARG A 56 -3.72 -15.76 -7.48
C ARG A 56 -5.03 -15.35 -6.81
N LEU A 57 -4.99 -14.37 -5.91
CA LEU A 57 -6.21 -13.87 -5.26
C LEU A 57 -7.19 -13.28 -6.29
N ARG A 58 -6.68 -12.57 -7.30
CA ARG A 58 -7.49 -12.09 -8.42
C ARG A 58 -8.13 -13.24 -9.19
N ALA A 59 -7.38 -14.30 -9.48
CA ALA A 59 -7.90 -15.48 -10.16
C ALA A 59 -9.03 -16.12 -9.35
N ASN A 60 -8.86 -16.33 -8.05
CA ASN A 60 -9.89 -16.91 -7.19
C ASN A 60 -11.17 -16.06 -7.15
N TYR A 61 -11.04 -14.73 -7.11
CA TYR A 61 -12.20 -13.84 -7.13
C TYR A 61 -12.95 -13.93 -8.46
N LEU A 62 -12.23 -13.92 -9.59
CA LEU A 62 -12.83 -14.07 -10.91
C LEU A 62 -13.48 -15.45 -11.07
N GLU A 63 -12.80 -16.52 -10.67
CA GLU A 63 -13.31 -17.89 -10.68
C GLU A 63 -14.63 -18.00 -9.90
N ALA A 64 -14.67 -17.57 -8.64
CA ALA A 64 -15.89 -17.59 -7.82
C ALA A 64 -17.04 -16.79 -8.45
N THR A 65 -16.73 -15.70 -9.16
CA THR A 65 -17.73 -14.89 -9.86
C THR A 65 -18.28 -15.61 -11.10
N PHE A 66 -17.40 -16.23 -11.90
CA PHE A 66 -17.80 -16.97 -13.09
C PHE A 66 -18.52 -18.28 -12.76
N GLU A 67 -18.13 -18.99 -11.70
CA GLU A 67 -18.84 -20.18 -11.21
C GLU A 67 -20.26 -19.83 -10.77
N ALA A 68 -20.42 -18.75 -10.00
CA ALA A 68 -21.73 -18.28 -9.57
C ALA A 68 -22.61 -17.86 -10.74
N ALA A 69 -22.06 -17.15 -11.72
CA ALA A 69 -22.79 -16.75 -12.93
C ALA A 69 -23.12 -17.93 -13.86
N GLY A 70 -22.25 -18.95 -13.94
CA GLY A 70 -22.47 -20.14 -14.76
C GLY A 70 -23.53 -21.10 -14.22
N GLN A 71 -23.89 -20.95 -12.95
CA GLN A 71 -25.01 -21.65 -12.30
C GLN A 71 -26.33 -20.88 -12.38
N ASP A 72 -26.36 -19.76 -13.09
CA ASP A 72 -27.56 -18.96 -13.30
C ASP A 72 -28.53 -19.68 -14.24
N ASN A 73 -29.49 -20.38 -13.64
CA ASN A 73 -30.62 -21.00 -14.34
C ASN A 73 -31.79 -20.01 -14.53
N GLY A 74 -31.53 -18.70 -14.47
CA GLY A 74 -32.56 -17.65 -14.40
C GLY A 74 -32.98 -17.30 -12.97
N GLU A 75 -32.19 -17.70 -11.97
CA GLU A 75 -32.44 -17.45 -10.55
C GLU A 75 -31.36 -16.52 -9.98
N ALA A 76 -31.73 -15.68 -9.02
CA ALA A 76 -30.77 -14.84 -8.33
C ALA A 76 -29.70 -15.67 -7.61
N LEU A 77 -28.47 -15.16 -7.55
CA LEU A 77 -27.37 -15.80 -6.81
C LEU A 77 -27.78 -16.10 -5.37
N SER A 78 -27.43 -17.30 -4.92
CA SER A 78 -27.66 -17.71 -3.53
C SER A 78 -26.84 -16.85 -2.57
N THR A 79 -27.30 -16.75 -1.33
CA THR A 79 -26.54 -16.04 -0.27
C THR A 79 -25.14 -16.62 -0.08
N GLU A 80 -24.97 -17.94 -0.26
CA GLU A 80 -23.68 -18.60 -0.19
C GLU A 80 -22.73 -18.18 -1.31
N GLN A 81 -23.23 -18.15 -2.56
CA GLN A 81 -22.45 -17.68 -3.72
C GLN A 81 -22.02 -16.21 -3.53
N VAL A 82 -22.95 -15.34 -3.10
CA VAL A 82 -22.65 -13.92 -2.83
C VAL A 82 -21.60 -13.78 -1.72
N ASN A 83 -21.69 -14.58 -0.65
CA ASN A 83 -20.73 -14.56 0.44
C ASN A 83 -19.35 -15.07 0.02
N ASN A 84 -19.27 -16.10 -0.83
CA ASN A 84 -18.02 -16.60 -1.37
C ASN A 84 -17.33 -15.52 -2.22
N ILE A 85 -18.07 -14.93 -3.17
CA ILE A 85 -17.57 -13.82 -4.01
C ILE A 85 -17.06 -12.67 -3.13
N ARG A 86 -17.80 -12.29 -2.09
CA ARG A 86 -17.38 -11.24 -1.15
C ARG A 86 -16.06 -11.57 -0.47
N THR A 87 -15.91 -12.79 0.04
CA THR A 87 -14.69 -13.26 0.71
C THR A 87 -13.48 -13.18 -0.22
N GLN A 88 -13.60 -13.67 -1.45
CA GLN A 88 -12.50 -13.63 -2.42
C GLN A 88 -12.14 -12.19 -2.81
N ARG A 89 -13.15 -11.33 -3.01
CA ARG A 89 -12.96 -9.90 -3.29
C ARG A 89 -12.21 -9.20 -2.16
N GLU A 90 -12.58 -9.45 -0.91
CA GLU A 90 -11.95 -8.81 0.26
C GLU A 90 -10.48 -9.21 0.39
N ALA A 91 -10.17 -10.49 0.24
CA ALA A 91 -8.78 -10.97 0.24
C ALA A 91 -7.95 -10.31 -0.88
N TYR A 92 -8.50 -10.23 -2.10
CA TYR A 92 -7.85 -9.58 -3.22
C TYR A 92 -7.61 -8.08 -2.99
N GLU A 93 -8.63 -7.34 -2.55
CA GLU A 93 -8.53 -5.90 -2.32
C GLU A 93 -7.57 -5.57 -1.17
N GLU A 94 -7.54 -6.37 -0.10
CA GLU A 94 -6.61 -6.17 1.00
C GLU A 94 -5.15 -6.36 0.55
N ALA A 95 -4.88 -7.43 -0.22
CA ALA A 95 -3.54 -7.67 -0.77
C ALA A 95 -3.11 -6.57 -1.74
N LYS A 96 -4.04 -6.04 -2.55
CA LYS A 96 -3.78 -4.91 -3.45
C LYS A 96 -3.42 -3.63 -2.67
N LYS A 97 -4.18 -3.31 -1.62
CA LYS A 97 -3.89 -2.16 -0.74
C LYS A 97 -2.54 -2.30 -0.04
N ALA A 98 -2.21 -3.50 0.43
CA ALA A 98 -0.91 -3.78 1.02
C ALA A 98 0.24 -3.57 0.01
N PHE A 99 0.04 -3.90 -1.26
CA PHE A 99 1.02 -3.60 -2.31
C PHE A 99 1.14 -2.10 -2.62
N GLU A 100 0.05 -1.35 -2.58
CA GLU A 100 0.08 0.12 -2.68
C GLU A 100 0.86 0.73 -1.50
N ALA A 101 0.66 0.23 -0.28
CA ALA A 101 1.42 0.64 0.90
C ALA A 101 2.93 0.32 0.76
N LEU A 102 3.26 -0.85 0.20
CA LEU A 102 4.66 -1.21 -0.12
C LEU A 102 5.26 -0.25 -1.15
N ARG A 103 4.54 0.05 -2.24
CA ARG A 103 5.00 1.02 -3.26
C ARG A 103 5.28 2.39 -2.64
N TYR A 104 4.36 2.88 -1.81
CA TYR A 104 4.56 4.14 -1.11
C TYR A 104 5.80 4.09 -0.20
N ALA A 105 5.98 3.00 0.56
CA ALA A 105 7.15 2.83 1.42
C ALA A 105 8.47 2.85 0.62
N LEU A 106 8.49 2.29 -0.59
CA LEU A 106 9.63 2.36 -1.51
C LEU A 106 9.87 3.80 -1.99
N GLU A 107 8.83 4.49 -2.46
CA GLU A 107 8.91 5.87 -2.94
C GLU A 107 9.39 6.86 -1.85
N GLN A 108 9.02 6.60 -0.59
CA GLN A 108 9.46 7.42 0.56
C GLN A 108 10.85 7.05 1.11
N GLY A 109 11.46 5.96 0.62
CA GLY A 109 12.74 5.46 1.11
C GLY A 109 12.66 4.80 2.49
N TYR A 110 11.49 4.30 2.88
CA TYR A 110 11.30 3.51 4.11
C TYR A 110 11.82 2.08 3.94
N VAL A 111 12.10 1.67 2.71
CA VAL A 111 12.55 0.32 2.36
C VAL A 111 13.66 0.43 1.33
N ASP A 112 14.76 -0.28 1.54
CA ASP A 112 15.72 -0.57 0.48
C ASP A 112 15.34 -1.84 -0.28
N VAL A 113 15.53 -1.80 -1.59
CA VAL A 113 15.42 -2.97 -2.45
C VAL A 113 16.78 -3.23 -3.05
N ASP A 114 17.27 -4.46 -2.86
CA ASP A 114 18.38 -4.93 -3.66
C ASP A 114 17.88 -5.21 -5.09
N LEU A 115 18.37 -4.41 -6.04
CA LEU A 115 18.00 -4.45 -7.45
C LEU A 115 18.91 -5.37 -8.27
N GLU A 116 20.04 -5.82 -7.71
CA GLU A 116 21.05 -6.61 -8.41
C GLU A 116 20.90 -8.12 -8.20
N SER A 117 19.94 -8.56 -7.37
CA SER A 117 19.68 -9.98 -7.05
C SER A 117 18.41 -10.57 -7.66
#